data_AF-A0A827YDC4-F1
#
_entry.id   AF-A0A827YDC4-F1
#
_cell.length_a   1.000
_cell.length_b   1.000
_cell.length_c   1.000
_cell.angle_alpha   90.00
_cell.angle_beta   90.00
_cell.angle_gamma   90.00
#
_symmetry.space_group_name_H-M   'P 1'
#
loop_
_entity.id
_entity.type
_entity.pdbx_description
1 polymer ?
#
loop_
_entity_poly.entity_id
_entity_poly.type
_entity_poly.pdbx_seq_one_letter_code
_entity_poly.pdbx_strand_id
1 'polypeptide(L)'
;MTENKKNQEFKIRKIKRGIERSCDNAKKYFWLFVVFFVAGLIVRNVMHDFFSAGIDSWKADPELNNFRYMWNILMYVIPIMLYALAAGFLAAASLLPLCEIIFGGVRIFLLKRCMRRENSFREGNNDATH
;
A
#
# COMPACT_ATOMS: atom_id res chain seq x y z
N MET A 1 -32.25 -9.42 -24.82
CA MET A 1 -31.00 -10.10 -25.23
C MET A 1 -29.74 -9.26 -24.95
N THR A 2 -29.77 -7.95 -25.20
CA THR A 2 -28.67 -7.01 -24.91
C THR A 2 -28.49 -6.69 -23.42
N GLU A 3 -29.55 -6.82 -22.62
CA GLU A 3 -29.57 -6.30 -21.24
C GLU A 3 -28.67 -7.07 -20.27
N ASN A 4 -28.69 -8.42 -20.28
CA ASN A 4 -27.85 -9.24 -19.40
C ASN A 4 -26.35 -9.12 -19.75
N LYS A 5 -26.02 -9.11 -21.05
CA LYS A 5 -24.66 -8.85 -21.55
C LYS A 5 -24.19 -7.44 -21.17
N LYS A 6 -25.02 -6.40 -21.41
CA LYS A 6 -24.72 -5.02 -20.98
C LYS A 6 -24.51 -4.93 -19.46
N ASN A 7 -25.31 -5.64 -18.67
CA ASN A 7 -25.19 -5.69 -17.21
C ASN A 7 -23.87 -6.34 -16.77
N GLN A 8 -23.47 -7.46 -17.39
CA GLN A 8 -22.19 -8.13 -17.11
C GLN A 8 -20.98 -7.24 -17.50
N GLU A 9 -21.02 -6.62 -18.67
CA GLU A 9 -19.98 -5.66 -19.11
C GLU A 9 -19.92 -4.43 -18.21
N PHE A 10 -21.06 -3.96 -17.70
CA PHE A 10 -21.12 -2.88 -16.73
C PHE A 10 -20.46 -3.29 -15.39
N LYS A 11 -20.72 -4.51 -14.90
CA LYS A 11 -20.05 -5.05 -13.71
C LYS A 11 -18.54 -5.14 -13.90
N ILE A 12 -18.06 -5.62 -15.04
CA ILE A 12 -16.63 -5.68 -15.37
C ILE A 12 -16.02 -4.28 -15.39
N ARG A 13 -16.67 -3.30 -16.03
CA ARG A 13 -16.22 -1.90 -16.04
C ARG A 13 -16.15 -1.30 -14.64
N LYS A 14 -17.13 -1.58 -13.79
CA LYS A 14 -17.14 -1.11 -12.38
C LYS A 14 -15.97 -1.69 -11.59
N ILE A 15 -15.66 -2.98 -11.75
CA ILE A 15 -14.50 -3.62 -11.09
C ILE A 15 -13.20 -2.98 -11.58
N LYS A 16 -13.05 -2.77 -12.89
CA LYS A 16 -11.84 -2.13 -13.47
C LYS A 16 -11.61 -0.72 -12.90
N ARG A 17 -12.68 0.09 -12.78
CA ARG A 17 -12.60 1.43 -12.15
C ARG A 17 -12.25 1.36 -10.66
N GLY A 18 -12.68 0.31 -9.95
CA GLY A 18 -12.29 0.06 -8.56
C GLY A 18 -10.78 -0.13 -8.44
N ILE A 19 -10.24 -1.06 -9.23
CA ILE A 19 -8.80 -1.35 -9.29
C ILE A 19 -7.98 -0.09 -9.60
N GLU A 20 -8.41 0.68 -10.60
CA GLU A 20 -7.74 1.93 -10.99
C GLU A 20 -7.71 2.94 -9.84
N ARG A 21 -8.83 3.12 -9.14
CA ARG A 21 -8.90 3.99 -7.95
C ARG A 21 -8.00 3.49 -6.81
N SER A 22 -7.92 2.19 -6.59
CA SER A 22 -7.01 1.62 -5.59
C SER A 22 -5.55 1.81 -5.96
N CYS A 23 -5.19 1.63 -7.23
CA CYS A 23 -3.84 1.96 -7.73
C CYS A 23 -3.49 3.44 -7.53
N ASP A 24 -4.43 4.36 -7.75
CA ASP A 24 -4.18 5.79 -7.50
C ASP A 24 -4.04 6.11 -6.01
N ASN A 25 -4.82 5.46 -5.16
CA ASN A 25 -4.65 5.58 -3.70
C ASN A 25 -3.32 4.95 -3.23
N ALA A 26 -2.91 3.83 -3.82
CA ALA A 26 -1.63 3.19 -3.56
C ALA A 26 -0.45 4.12 -3.85
N LYS A 27 -0.50 4.87 -4.96
CA LYS A 27 0.51 5.90 -5.27
C LYS A 27 0.58 6.98 -4.18
N LYS A 28 -0.57 7.41 -3.62
CA LYS A 28 -0.58 8.39 -2.53
C LYS A 28 0.06 7.83 -1.25
N TYR A 29 -0.28 6.59 -0.88
CA TYR A 29 0.35 5.92 0.26
C TYR A 29 1.84 5.68 0.04
N PHE A 30 2.26 5.40 -1.20
CA PHE A 30 3.67 5.27 -1.54
C PHE A 30 4.43 6.59 -1.34
N TRP A 31 3.86 7.72 -1.76
CA TRP A 31 4.45 9.03 -1.48
C TRP A 31 4.54 9.33 0.02
N LEU A 32 3.51 8.99 0.80
CA LEU A 32 3.58 9.10 2.26
C LEU A 32 4.71 8.24 2.83
N PHE A 33 4.85 6.99 2.37
CA PHE A 33 5.98 6.14 2.73
C PHE A 33 7.33 6.84 2.47
N VAL A 34 7.53 7.40 1.26
CA VAL A 34 8.77 8.10 0.91
C VAL A 34 9.04 9.27 1.86
N VAL A 35 8.02 10.09 2.15
CA VAL A 35 8.15 11.24 3.05
C VAL A 35 8.58 10.78 4.46
N PHE A 36 7.89 9.81 5.06
CA PHE A 36 8.22 9.33 6.40
C PHE A 36 9.58 8.61 6.45
N PHE A 37 9.93 7.87 5.39
CA PHE A 37 11.21 7.19 5.30
C PHE A 37 12.38 8.17 5.22
N VAL A 38 12.28 9.18 4.34
CA VAL A 38 13.29 10.24 4.20
C VAL A 38 13.39 11.06 5.49
N ALA A 39 12.26 11.40 6.11
CA ALA A 39 12.25 12.08 7.41
C ALA A 39 12.97 11.24 8.49
N GLY A 40 12.71 9.93 8.53
CA GLY A 40 13.40 9.01 9.46
C GLY A 40 14.92 8.98 9.25
N LEU A 41 15.38 8.99 7.99
CA LEU A 41 16.80 9.05 7.65
C LEU A 41 17.44 10.38 8.08
N ILE A 42 16.80 11.51 7.75
CA ILE A 42 17.29 12.84 8.11
C ILE A 42 17.39 12.97 9.62
N VAL A 43 16.31 12.65 10.35
CA VAL A 43 16.26 12.77 11.81
C VAL A 43 17.32 11.88 12.45
N ARG A 44 17.48 10.64 11.99
CA ARG A 44 18.51 9.73 12.51
C ARG A 44 19.92 10.30 12.32
N ASN A 45 20.24 10.78 11.12
CA ASN A 45 21.58 11.30 10.82
C ASN A 45 21.86 12.59 11.58
N VAL A 46 20.91 13.52 11.58
CA VAL A 46 21.02 14.78 12.34
C VAL A 46 21.20 14.48 13.84
N MET A 47 20.37 13.61 14.43
CA MET A 47 20.52 13.25 15.85
C MET A 47 21.86 12.59 16.15
N HIS A 48 22.36 11.75 15.24
CA HIS A 48 23.67 11.11 15.38
C HIS A 48 24.81 12.13 15.34
N ASP A 49 24.78 13.06 14.38
CA ASP A 49 25.84 14.06 14.18
C ASP A 49 25.89 15.07 15.33
N PHE A 50 24.72 15.58 15.76
CA PHE A 50 24.62 16.49 16.91
C PHE A 50 25.12 15.83 18.21
N PHE A 51 24.75 14.58 18.44
CA PHE A 51 25.21 13.85 19.62
C PHE A 51 26.71 13.60 19.59
N SER A 52 27.24 13.19 18.43
CA SER A 52 28.66 12.92 18.26
C SER A 52 29.51 14.17 18.49
N ALA A 53 29.04 15.36 18.09
CA ALA A 53 29.74 16.63 18.31
C ALA A 53 29.70 17.12 19.77
N GLY A 54 28.61 16.85 20.50
CA GLY A 54 28.45 17.27 21.91
C GLY A 54 29.06 16.32 22.94
N ILE A 55 29.37 15.08 22.54
CA ILE A 55 29.67 14.00 23.49
C ILE A 55 30.93 14.23 24.33
N ASP A 56 31.97 14.83 23.74
CA ASP A 56 33.24 15.05 24.43
C ASP A 56 33.10 16.13 25.50
N SER A 57 32.27 17.16 25.26
CA SER A 57 31.93 18.18 26.25
C SER A 57 31.06 17.62 27.39
N TRP A 58 30.12 16.71 27.09
CA TRP A 58 29.19 16.18 28.09
C TRP A 58 29.77 15.03 28.93
N LYS A 59 30.80 14.34 28.44
CA LYS A 59 31.51 13.32 29.21
C LYS A 59 32.28 13.88 30.42
N ALA A 60 32.64 15.16 30.38
CA ALA A 60 33.38 15.82 31.44
C ALA A 60 32.52 16.11 32.69
N ASP A 61 31.19 16.15 32.54
CA ASP A 61 30.27 16.50 33.62
C ASP A 61 29.39 15.32 34.06
N PRO A 62 29.53 14.84 35.32
CA PRO A 62 28.74 13.71 35.82
C PRO A 62 27.23 14.00 35.93
N GLU A 63 26.81 15.26 36.05
CA GLU A 63 25.39 15.66 36.05
C GLU A 63 24.69 15.46 34.70
N LEU A 64 25.46 15.45 33.59
CA LEU A 64 24.95 15.27 32.22
C LEU A 64 24.72 13.79 31.85
N ASN A 65 25.01 12.84 32.75
CA ASN A 65 24.86 11.42 32.49
C ASN A 65 23.38 11.01 32.27
N ASN A 66 22.45 11.63 33.01
CA ASN A 66 20.99 11.43 32.81
C ASN A 66 20.54 11.95 31.44
N PHE A 67 21.05 13.12 31.02
CA PHE A 67 20.75 13.69 29.71
C PHE A 67 21.22 12.78 28.58
N ARG A 68 22.42 12.20 28.72
CA ARG A 68 23.00 11.25 27.77
C ARG A 68 22.15 9.99 27.63
N TYR A 69 21.65 9.45 28.73
CA TYR A 69 20.76 8.28 28.72
C TYR A 69 19.44 8.58 28.02
N MET A 70 18.82 9.71 28.34
CA MET A 70 17.56 10.15 27.74
C MET A 70 17.72 10.43 26.24
N TRP A 71 18.81 11.08 25.84
CA TRP A 71 19.14 11.34 24.44
C TRP A 71 19.37 10.06 23.65
N ASN A 72 20.07 9.08 24.23
CA ASN A 72 20.28 7.77 23.61
C ASN A 72 18.94 7.09 23.33
N ILE A 73 17.99 7.11 24.27
CA ILE A 73 16.63 6.58 24.03
C ILE A 73 15.93 7.35 22.91
N LEU A 74 15.94 8.68 22.97
CA LEU A 74 15.24 9.54 22.01
C LEU A 74 15.74 9.33 20.57
N MET A 75 17.06 9.19 20.42
CA MET A 75 17.75 8.96 19.15
C MET A 75 17.34 7.67 18.46
N TYR A 76 16.96 6.64 19.21
CA TYR A 76 16.43 5.40 18.63
C TYR A 76 14.90 5.47 18.45
N VAL A 77 14.17 5.95 19.46
CA VAL A 77 12.71 5.92 19.45
C VAL A 77 12.13 6.76 18.32
N ILE A 78 12.61 7.99 18.11
CA ILE A 78 12.02 8.89 17.10
C ILE A 78 12.20 8.33 15.68
N PRO A 79 13.41 7.94 15.22
CA PRO A 79 13.57 7.33 13.91
C PRO A 79 12.82 6.01 13.75
N ILE A 80 12.79 5.16 14.78
CA ILE A 80 12.07 3.88 14.73
C ILE A 80 10.57 4.12 14.52
N MET A 81 9.97 5.10 15.20
CA MET A 81 8.56 5.45 15.03
C MET A 81 8.27 5.94 13.60
N LEU A 82 9.17 6.75 13.02
CA LEU A 82 9.05 7.20 11.63
C LEU A 82 9.17 6.04 10.64
N TYR A 83 10.11 5.12 10.86
CA TYR A 83 10.23 3.92 10.03
C TYR A 83 9.04 2.97 10.18
N ALA A 84 8.45 2.84 11.37
CA ALA A 84 7.25 2.05 11.59
C ALA A 84 6.05 2.63 10.83
N LEU A 85 5.87 3.95 10.87
CA LEU A 85 4.86 4.65 10.07
C LEU A 85 5.11 4.44 8.57
N ALA A 86 6.36 4.59 8.12
CA ALA A 86 6.75 4.35 6.74
C ALA A 86 6.41 2.90 6.31
N ALA A 87 6.78 1.90 7.11
CA ALA A 87 6.46 0.50 6.85
C ALA A 87 4.95 0.26 6.74
N GLY A 88 4.15 0.90 7.60
CA GLY A 88 2.68 0.86 7.52
C GLY A 88 2.15 1.42 6.19
N PHE A 89 2.66 2.57 5.75
CA PHE A 89 2.29 3.15 4.46
C PHE A 89 2.74 2.30 3.26
N LEU A 90 3.93 1.68 3.35
CA LEU A 90 4.43 0.76 2.32
C LEU A 90 3.54 -0.49 2.22
N ALA A 91 3.14 -1.05 3.36
CA ALA A 91 2.21 -2.17 3.41
C ALA A 91 0.84 -1.78 2.81
N ALA A 92 0.31 -0.61 3.14
CA ALA A 92 -0.94 -0.11 2.55
C ALA A 92 -0.81 0.10 1.03
N ALA A 93 0.29 0.70 0.58
CA ALA A 93 0.54 0.95 -0.84
C ALA A 93 0.70 -0.34 -1.67
N SER A 94 1.11 -1.45 -1.06
CA SER A 94 1.30 -2.74 -1.74
C SER A 94 0.09 -3.66 -1.62
N LEU A 95 -0.45 -3.85 -0.41
CA LEU A 95 -1.53 -4.81 -0.16
C LEU A 95 -2.87 -4.38 -0.74
N LEU A 96 -3.22 -3.09 -0.68
CA LEU A 96 -4.48 -2.58 -1.22
C LEU A 96 -4.64 -2.86 -2.74
N PRO A 97 -3.68 -2.47 -3.61
CA PRO A 97 -3.81 -2.75 -5.03
C PRO A 97 -3.64 -4.23 -5.34
N LEU A 98 -2.75 -4.96 -4.66
CA LEU A 98 -2.56 -6.40 -4.92
C LEU A 98 -3.82 -7.21 -4.62
N CYS A 99 -4.45 -6.99 -3.47
CA CYS A 99 -5.71 -7.65 -3.12
C CYS A 99 -6.80 -7.33 -4.14
N GLU A 100 -6.98 -6.05 -4.49
CA GLU A 100 -8.01 -5.67 -5.47
C GLU A 100 -7.74 -6.19 -6.89
N ILE A 101 -6.49 -6.25 -7.33
CA ILE A 101 -6.11 -6.82 -8.63
C ILE A 101 -6.40 -8.32 -8.66
N ILE A 102 -6.03 -9.06 -7.61
CA ILE A 102 -6.27 -10.51 -7.52
C ILE A 102 -7.77 -10.80 -7.47
N PHE A 103 -8.49 -10.24 -6.50
CA PHE A 103 -9.93 -10.48 -6.34
C PHE A 103 -10.74 -9.93 -7.51
N GLY A 104 -10.37 -8.75 -8.02
CA GLY A 104 -11.00 -8.14 -9.20
C GLY A 104 -10.75 -8.95 -10.45
N GLY A 105 -9.53 -9.44 -10.67
CA GLY A 105 -9.16 -10.31 -11.78
C GLY A 105 -9.93 -11.63 -11.76
N VAL A 106 -10.00 -12.30 -10.61
CA VAL A 106 -10.79 -13.54 -10.43
C VAL A 106 -12.27 -13.29 -10.72
N ARG A 107 -12.86 -12.20 -10.22
CA ARG A 107 -14.27 -11.84 -10.48
C ARG A 107 -14.52 -11.58 -11.96
N ILE A 108 -13.63 -10.87 -12.65
CA ILE A 108 -13.75 -10.61 -14.09
C ILE A 108 -13.65 -11.92 -14.88
N PHE A 109 -12.73 -12.81 -14.51
CA PHE A 109 -12.58 -14.12 -15.14
C PHE A 109 -13.85 -14.96 -15.02
N LEU A 110 -14.43 -15.04 -13.81
CA LEU A 110 -15.69 -15.74 -13.58
C LEU A 110 -16.84 -15.16 -14.39
N LEU A 111 -16.98 -13.82 -14.44
CA LEU A 111 -18.00 -13.16 -15.27
C LEU A 111 -17.84 -13.50 -16.76
N LYS A 112 -16.61 -13.42 -17.29
CA LYS A 112 -16.33 -13.82 -18.68
C LYS A 112 -16.66 -15.29 -18.94
N ARG A 113 -16.34 -16.19 -18.00
CA ARG A 113 -16.66 -17.62 -18.12
C ARG A 113 -18.17 -17.88 -18.13
N CYS A 114 -18.92 -17.19 -17.27
CA CYS A 114 -20.39 -17.28 -17.27
C CYS A 114 -20.99 -16.80 -18.58
N MET A 115 -20.53 -15.65 -19.12
CA MET A 115 -20.99 -15.18 -20.43
C MET A 115 -20.70 -16.19 -21.55
N ARG A 116 -19.53 -16.83 -21.55
CA ARG A 116 -19.19 -17.86 -22.56
C ARG A 116 -20.11 -19.06 -22.49
N ARG A 117 -20.40 -19.57 -21.27
CA ARG A 117 -21.32 -20.70 -21.06
C ARG A 117 -22.74 -20.36 -21.49
N GLU A 118 -23.23 -19.17 -21.17
CA GLU A 118 -24.56 -18.71 -21.56
C GLU A 118 -24.68 -18.62 -23.09
N ASN A 119 -23.64 -18.16 -23.78
CA ASN A 119 -23.63 -18.11 -25.25
C ASN A 119 -23.62 -19.52 -25.88
N SER A 120 -22.75 -20.43 -25.42
CA SER A 120 -22.65 -21.78 -25.98
C SER A 120 -23.91 -22.62 -25.76
N PHE A 121 -24.58 -22.46 -24.61
CA PHE A 121 -25.85 -23.14 -24.34
C PHE A 121 -26.95 -22.68 -25.30
N ARG A 122 -26.94 -21.40 -25.69
CA ARG A 122 -27.92 -20.85 -26.61
C ARG A 122 -27.67 -21.28 -28.06
N GLU A 123 -26.43 -21.28 -28.51
CA GLU A 123 -26.07 -21.78 -29.85
C GLU A 123 -26.52 -23.24 -30.03
N GLY A 124 -26.17 -24.14 -29.10
CA GLY A 124 -26.58 -25.54 -29.19
C GLY A 124 -28.10 -25.78 -29.11
N ASN A 125 -28.86 -24.90 -28.43
CA ASN A 125 -30.31 -25.01 -28.37
C ASN A 125 -30.99 -24.51 -29.67
N ASN A 126 -30.39 -23.51 -30.33
CA ASN A 126 -30.85 -23.04 -31.64
C ASN A 126 -30.60 -24.08 -32.74
N ASP A 127 -29.48 -24.81 -32.67
CA ASP A 127 -29.16 -25.88 -33.63
C ASP A 127 -30.06 -27.12 -33.46
N ALA A 128 -30.58 -27.35 -32.24
CA ALA A 128 -31.50 -28.46 -31.96
C ALA A 128 -32.97 -28.18 -32.34
N THR A 129 -33.31 -26.95 -32.70
CA THR A 129 -34.68 -26.53 -33.07
C THR A 129 -34.89 -26.41 -34.58
N HIS A 130 -33.90 -26.80 -35.39
CA HIS A 130 -33.92 -26.70 -36.85
C HIS A 130 -33.91 -28.07 -37.54
#